data_AF-A0A2K8WTE1-F1
#
_entry.id   AF-A0A2K8WTE1-F1
#
_cell.length_a   1.000
_cell.length_b   1.000
_cell.length_c   1.000
_cell.angle_alpha   90.00
_cell.angle_beta   90.00
_cell.angle_gamma   90.00
#
_symmetry.space_group_name_H-M   'P 1'
#
loop_
_entity.id
_entity.type
_entity.pdbx_description
1 polymer ?
#
loop_
_entity_poly.entity_id
_entity_poly.type
_entity_poly.pdbx_seq_one_letter_code
_entity_poly.pdbx_strand_id
1 'polypeptide(L)'
;MASCAFVLIVEEVDPTEKARVITGIIQGVGFIGGGLILKGGNNAKGLTGAAEIWISSGVGLACGVGLWRLAITILLLCLILLKIMKMSFRKLNNHN
;
A
#
# COMPACT_ATOMS: atom_id res chain seq x y z
N MET A 1 -6.61 -3.31 0.06
CA MET A 1 -7.72 -4.26 -0.24
C MET A 1 -9.03 -3.59 -0.61
N ALA A 2 -9.60 -2.70 0.21
CA ALA A 2 -10.81 -1.95 -0.16
C ALA A 2 -10.67 -1.21 -1.52
N SER A 3 -9.45 -0.75 -1.84
CA SER A 3 -9.10 -0.18 -3.15
C SER A 3 -9.44 -1.09 -4.34
N CYS A 4 -9.29 -2.41 -4.23
CA CYS A 4 -9.66 -3.34 -5.29
C CYS A 4 -11.17 -3.29 -5.56
N ALA A 5 -11.97 -3.36 -4.50
CA ALA A 5 -13.43 -3.28 -4.61
C ALA A 5 -13.88 -1.96 -5.24
N PHE A 6 -13.29 -0.83 -4.83
CA PHE A 6 -13.62 0.47 -5.43
C PHE A 6 -13.28 0.55 -6.92
N VAL A 7 -12.15 -0.03 -7.34
CA VAL A 7 -11.77 -0.04 -8.76
C VAL A 7 -12.70 -0.96 -9.57
N LEU A 8 -13.07 -2.13 -9.04
CA LEU A 8 -14.02 -3.04 -9.70
C LEU A 8 -15.43 -2.43 -9.81
N ILE A 9 -15.88 -1.69 -8.79
CA ILE A 9 -17.16 -0.97 -8.83
C ILE A 9 -17.21 0.01 -10.00
N VAL A 10 -16.06 0.58 -10.37
CA VAL A 10 -15.97 1.57 -11.46
C VAL A 10 -15.43 0.98 -12.76
N GLU A 11 -15.36 -0.35 -12.89
CA GLU A 11 -14.78 -1.00 -14.06
C GLU A 11 -15.56 -0.72 -15.36
N GLU A 12 -16.86 -0.45 -15.28
CA GLU A 12 -17.71 -0.17 -16.45
C GLU A 12 -17.84 1.33 -16.78
N VAL A 13 -17.18 2.20 -16.01
CA VAL A 13 -17.29 3.67 -16.16
C VAL A 13 -16.28 4.18 -17.20
N ASP A 14 -16.41 5.42 -17.65
CA ASP A 14 -15.43 6.03 -18.54
C ASP A 14 -14.01 6.02 -17.94
N PRO A 15 -12.95 5.82 -18.76
CA PRO A 15 -11.56 5.81 -18.28
C PRO A 15 -11.17 7.04 -17.47
N THR A 16 -11.69 8.22 -17.82
CA THR A 16 -11.46 9.48 -17.11
C THR A 16 -12.00 9.43 -15.69
N GLU A 17 -13.22 8.90 -15.51
CA GLU A 17 -13.86 8.81 -14.18
C GLU A 17 -13.19 7.73 -13.33
N LYS A 18 -12.77 6.61 -13.94
CA LYS A 18 -11.91 5.63 -13.25
C LYS A 18 -10.62 6.26 -12.73
N ALA A 19 -9.95 7.07 -13.53
CA ALA A 19 -8.71 7.75 -13.14
C ALA A 19 -8.94 8.73 -11.97
N ARG A 20 -10.09 9.43 -11.93
CA ARG A 20 -10.47 10.28 -10.80
C ARG A 20 -10.64 9.49 -9.51
N VAL A 21 -11.34 8.34 -9.59
CA VAL A 21 -11.54 7.46 -8.43
C VAL A 21 -10.21 6.92 -7.91
N ILE A 22 -9.35 6.44 -8.81
CA ILE A 22 -7.99 5.99 -8.47
C ILE A 22 -7.20 7.11 -7.77
N THR A 23 -7.24 8.33 -8.31
CA THR A 23 -6.57 9.50 -7.72
C THR A 23 -7.11 9.81 -6.33
N GLY A 24 -8.44 9.76 -6.14
CA GLY A 24 -9.07 9.96 -4.85
C GLY A 24 -8.69 8.90 -3.82
N ILE A 25 -8.58 7.63 -4.22
CA ILE A 25 -8.10 6.54 -3.35
C ILE A 25 -6.65 6.81 -2.92
N ILE A 26 -5.77 7.19 -3.84
CA ILE A 26 -4.36 7.49 -3.54
C ILE A 26 -4.25 8.65 -2.54
N GLN A 27 -5.01 9.72 -2.75
CA GLN A 27 -5.05 10.87 -1.84
C GLN A 27 -5.57 10.48 -0.45
N GLY A 28 -6.69 9.75 -0.37
CA GLY A 28 -7.28 9.31 0.89
C GLY A 28 -6.36 8.39 1.69
N VAL A 29 -5.71 7.44 1.01
CA VAL A 29 -4.73 6.55 1.66
C VAL A 29 -3.51 7.33 2.17
N GLY A 30 -3.01 8.30 1.39
CA GLY A 30 -1.92 9.17 1.82
C GLY A 30 -2.26 9.95 3.09
N PHE A 31 -3.49 10.49 3.17
CA PHE A 31 -3.96 11.20 4.36
C PHE A 31 -4.03 10.29 5.60
N ILE A 32 -4.58 9.08 5.46
CA ILE A 32 -4.66 8.09 6.56
C ILE A 32 -3.25 7.68 7.01
N GLY A 33 -2.33 7.45 6.06
CA GLY A 33 -0.93 7.12 6.34
C GLY A 33 -0.22 8.25 7.11
N GLY A 34 -0.36 9.50 6.66
CA GLY A 34 0.17 10.66 7.37
C GLY A 34 -0.39 10.79 8.79
N GLY A 35 -1.70 10.61 8.95
CA GLY A 35 -2.33 10.59 10.27
C GLY A 35 -1.79 9.48 11.20
N LEU A 36 -1.45 8.32 10.64
CA LEU A 36 -0.86 7.21 11.40
C LEU A 36 0.58 7.51 11.85
N ILE A 37 1.37 8.19 11.01
CA ILE A 37 2.71 8.67 11.39
C ILE A 37 2.60 9.67 12.55
N LEU A 38 1.73 10.67 12.43
CA LEU A 38 1.53 11.68 13.47
C LEU A 38 1.04 11.07 14.78
N LYS A 39 0.09 10.12 14.71
CA LYS A 39 -0.42 9.41 15.90
C LYS A 39 0.61 8.49 16.54
N GLY A 40 1.56 7.97 15.76
CA GLY A 40 2.65 7.13 16.25
C GLY A 40 3.69 7.86 17.10
N GLY A 41 3.74 9.20 17.02
CA GLY A 41 4.74 10.01 17.71
C GLY A 41 6.17 9.60 17.30
N ASN A 42 7.07 9.45 18.27
CA ASN A 42 8.45 9.06 18.02
C ASN A 42 8.67 7.54 17.85
N ASN A 43 7.60 6.75 17.74
CA ASN A 43 7.69 5.30 17.58
C ASN A 43 7.78 4.91 16.10
N ALA A 44 8.75 4.07 15.75
CA ALA A 44 8.87 3.46 14.42
C ALA A 44 7.59 2.70 13.98
N LYS A 45 6.74 2.30 14.93
CA LYS A 45 5.45 1.65 14.66
C LYS A 45 4.51 2.48 13.78
N GLY A 46 4.47 3.81 13.95
CA GLY A 46 3.62 4.69 13.13
C GLY A 46 4.09 4.76 11.68
N LEU A 47 5.41 4.82 11.48
CA LEU A 47 6.03 4.82 10.16
C LEU A 47 5.83 3.49 9.43
N THR A 48 6.05 2.36 10.12
CA THR A 48 5.86 1.03 9.53
C THR A 48 4.40 0.78 9.17
N GLY A 49 3.45 1.13 10.04
CA GLY A 49 2.03 0.99 9.75
C GLY A 49 1.58 1.85 8.56
N ALA A 50 2.11 3.08 8.43
CA ALA A 50 1.80 3.94 7.29
C ALA A 50 2.30 3.35 5.96
N ALA A 51 3.51 2.77 5.97
CA ALA A 51 4.06 2.06 4.82
C ALA A 51 3.22 0.82 4.44
N GLU A 52 2.76 0.04 5.42
CA GLU A 52 1.91 -1.14 5.19
C GLU A 52 0.56 -0.79 4.54
N ILE A 53 -0.10 0.28 5.01
CA ILE A 53 -1.36 0.76 4.42
C ILE A 53 -1.14 1.20 2.98
N TRP A 54 -0.05 1.91 2.70
CA TRP A 54 0.28 2.38 1.35
C TRP A 54 0.54 1.22 0.38
N ILE A 55 1.32 0.23 0.80
CA ILE A 55 1.60 -0.96 0.00
C ILE A 55 0.31 -1.77 -0.24
N SER A 56 -0.50 -1.99 0.80
CA SER A 56 -1.76 -2.74 0.71
C SER A 56 -2.80 -2.08 -0.20
N SER A 57 -2.83 -0.74 -0.26
CA SER A 57 -3.70 -0.03 -1.20
C SER A 57 -3.21 -0.18 -2.63
N GLY A 58 -1.91 0.01 -2.88
CA GLY A 58 -1.29 -0.09 -4.21
C GLY A 58 -1.46 -1.47 -4.83
N VAL A 59 -1.23 -2.54 -4.07
CA VAL A 59 -1.51 -3.92 -4.53
C VAL A 59 -2.99 -4.10 -4.86
N GLY A 60 -3.90 -3.56 -4.03
CA GLY A 60 -5.33 -3.63 -4.29
C GLY A 60 -5.76 -2.88 -5.56
N LEU A 61 -5.17 -1.71 -5.84
CA LEU A 61 -5.40 -1.00 -7.10
C LEU A 61 -4.92 -1.82 -8.30
N ALA A 62 -3.70 -2.38 -8.23
CA ALA A 62 -3.14 -3.19 -9.31
C ALA A 62 -4.01 -4.41 -9.62
N CYS A 63 -4.58 -5.06 -8.59
CA CYS A 63 -5.54 -6.15 -8.77
C CYS A 63 -6.85 -5.65 -9.40
N GLY A 64 -7.39 -4.53 -8.94
CA GLY A 64 -8.68 -4.00 -9.41
C GLY A 64 -8.67 -3.55 -10.88
N VAL A 65 -7.52 -3.08 -11.39
CA VAL A 65 -7.38 -2.68 -12.81
C VAL A 65 -7.20 -3.91 -13.74
N GLY A 66 -7.19 -5.13 -13.21
CA GLY A 66 -7.02 -6.36 -14.02
C GLY A 66 -5.59 -6.58 -14.53
N LEU A 67 -4.62 -5.83 -14.03
CA LEU A 67 -3.20 -5.94 -14.42
C LEU A 67 -2.50 -7.03 -13.61
N TRP A 68 -2.94 -8.29 -13.75
CA TRP A 68 -2.49 -9.44 -12.96
C TRP A 68 -0.97 -9.63 -12.96
N ARG A 69 -0.32 -9.44 -14.11
CA ARG A 69 1.16 -9.53 -14.21
C ARG A 69 1.85 -8.47 -13.35
N LEU A 70 1.38 -7.23 -13.39
CA LEU A 70 1.95 -6.14 -12.58
C LEU A 70 1.62 -6.35 -11.10
N ALA A 71 0.38 -6.76 -10.78
CA ALA A 71 -0.03 -7.04 -9.41
C ALA A 71 0.85 -8.10 -8.75
N ILE A 72 1.12 -9.22 -9.44
CA ILE A 72 2.00 -10.28 -8.94
C ILE A 72 3.44 -9.78 -8.78
N THR A 73 3.95 -9.02 -9.75
CA THR A 73 5.33 -8.50 -9.71
C THR A 73 5.51 -7.54 -8.53
N ILE A 74 4.57 -6.61 -8.34
CA ILE A 74 4.57 -5.65 -7.24
C ILE A 74 4.43 -6.36 -5.89
N LEU A 75 3.55 -7.36 -5.80
CA LEU A 75 3.37 -8.17 -4.59
C LEU A 75 4.66 -8.88 -4.20
N LEU A 76 5.31 -9.57 -5.16
CA LEU A 76 6.58 -10.25 -4.93
C LEU A 76 7.67 -9.28 -4.49
N LEU A 77 7.78 -8.13 -5.15
CA LEU A 77 8.77 -7.11 -4.83
C LEU A 77 8.54 -6.53 -3.41
N CYS A 78 7.29 -6.27 -3.04
CA CYS A 78 6.92 -5.82 -1.69
C CYS A 78 7.24 -6.89 -0.63
N LEU A 79 6.95 -8.17 -0.90
CA LEU A 79 7.28 -9.26 0.01
C LEU A 79 8.80 -9.41 0.20
N ILE A 80 9.57 -9.25 -0.87
CA ILE A 80 11.05 -9.26 -0.81
C ILE A 80 11.54 -8.11 0.06
N LEU A 81 11.06 -6.88 -0.18
CA LEU A 81 11.42 -5.71 0.61
C LEU A 81 11.08 -5.88 2.10
N LEU A 82 9.86 -6.35 2.41
CA LEU A 82 9.45 -6.64 3.79
C LEU A 82 10.34 -7.72 4.44
N LYS A 83 10.68 -8.77 3.69
CA LYS A 83 11.56 -9.84 4.19
C LYS A 83 12.97 -9.33 4.47
N ILE A 84 13.52 -8.50 3.58
CA ILE A 84 14.83 -7.84 3.78
C ILE A 84 14.79 -6.94 5.01
N MET A 85 13.76 -6.10 5.13
CA MET A 85 13.62 -5.18 6.27
C MET A 85 13.52 -5.94 7.59
N LYS A 86 12.72 -7.01 7.63
CA LYS A 86 12.60 -7.88 8.82
C LYS A 86 13.91 -8.58 9.15
N MET A 87 14.66 -9.06 8.16
CA MET A 87 15.99 -9.65 8.39
C MET A 87 16.98 -8.62 8.92
N SER A 88 17.02 -7.42 8.33
CA SER A 88 17.89 -6.33 8.75
C SER A 88 17.61 -5.91 10.20
N PHE A 89 16.34 -5.75 10.55
CA PHE A 89 15.92 -5.40 11.91
C PHE A 89 16.25 -6.50 12.92
N ARG A 90 16.05 -7.78 12.56
CA ARG A 90 16.45 -8.92 13.41
C ARG A 90 17.96 -8.96 13.62
N LYS A 91 18.75 -8.64 12.60
CA LYS A 91 20.22 -8.65 12.68
C LYS A 91 20.75 -7.55 13.61
N LEU A 92 20.08 -6.39 13.65
CA LEU A 92 20.39 -5.31 14.59
C LEU A 92 19.98 -5.63 16.03
N ASN A 93 18.85 -6.31 16.25
CA ASN A 93 18.39 -6.67 17.59
C ASN A 93 19.09 -7.90 18.19
N ASN A 94 19.91 -8.62 17.44
CA ASN A 94 20.63 -9.81 17.91
C ASN A 94 22.09 -9.51 18.32
N HIS A 95 22.48 -8.23 18.32
CA HIS A 95 23.81 -7.75 18.70
C HIS A 95 23.82 -6.86 19.96
N ASN A 96 22.67 -6.76 20.64
CA ASN A 96 22.49 -6.18 21.97
C ASN A 96 22.03 -7.27 22.94
#